data_AF-M1EDJ7-F1
#
_entry.id   AF-M1EDJ7-F1
#
_cell.length_a   1.000
_cell.length_b   1.000
_cell.length_c   1.000
_cell.angle_alpha   90.00
_cell.angle_beta   90.00
_cell.angle_gamma   90.00
#
_symmetry.space_group_name_H-M   'P 1'
#
loop_
_entity.id
_entity.type
_entity.pdbx_description
1 polymer ?
#
loop_
_entity_poly.entity_id
_entity_poly.type
_entity_poly.pdbx_seq_one_letter_code
_entity_poly.pdbx_strand_id
1 'polypeptide(L)'
;FYIGCDRCQNWYHGRCVGILQSEAELIDEYVCPQCQSTEDAMTVLTPLTEKDYEGLKRVLRSLQAHKMAWPFLEPVDPNDAPDYYGVIKEPMDLATMEERVQRRYYEKLTEFVADMTKIFDNCRYYNPSDSPFYQCAEVLESFFVQKLKGFKA
;
A
#
# COMPACT_ATOMS: atom_id res chain seq x y z
N PHE A 1 -22.64 -4.13 -28.72
CA PHE A 1 -22.42 -2.67 -28.80
C PHE A 1 -20.95 -2.37 -28.55
N TYR A 2 -20.51 -1.17 -28.94
CA TYR A 2 -19.17 -0.68 -28.63
C TYR A 2 -19.28 0.54 -27.72
N ILE A 3 -18.28 0.72 -26.85
CA ILE A 3 -18.12 1.89 -26.00
C ILE A 3 -16.75 2.51 -26.27
N GLY A 4 -16.70 3.83 -26.41
CA GLY A 4 -15.48 4.59 -26.66
C GLY A 4 -14.85 5.03 -25.35
N CYS A 5 -13.54 4.89 -25.20
CA CYS A 5 -12.84 5.38 -24.02
C CYS A 5 -12.45 6.85 -24.17
N ASP A 6 -12.80 7.70 -23.20
CA ASP A 6 -12.54 9.14 -23.24
C ASP A 6 -11.04 9.51 -23.12
N ARG A 7 -10.22 8.58 -22.61
CA ARG A 7 -8.77 8.80 -22.44
C ARG A 7 -7.96 8.48 -23.69
N CYS A 8 -8.09 7.26 -24.21
CA CYS A 8 -7.30 6.80 -25.36
C CYS A 8 -8.05 6.85 -26.69
N GLN A 9 -9.34 7.21 -26.68
CA GLN A 9 -10.18 7.34 -27.85
C GLN A 9 -10.36 6.03 -28.66
N ASN A 10 -9.97 4.88 -28.09
CA ASN A 10 -10.20 3.56 -28.66
C ASN A 10 -11.60 3.04 -28.33
N TRP A 11 -12.10 2.14 -29.18
CA TRP A 11 -13.42 1.51 -29.06
C TRP A 11 -13.30 0.07 -28.59
N TYR A 12 -14.17 -0.32 -27.65
CA TYR A 12 -14.15 -1.63 -27.02
C TYR A 12 -15.52 -2.30 -27.11
N HIS A 13 -15.56 -3.62 -27.24
CA HIS A 13 -16.80 -4.37 -27.05
C HIS A 13 -17.22 -4.29 -25.58
N GLY A 14 -18.44 -3.84 -25.29
CA GLY A 14 -18.90 -3.70 -23.90
C GLY A 14 -18.74 -4.97 -23.06
N ARG A 15 -19.09 -6.13 -23.63
CA ARG A 15 -18.90 -7.44 -22.96
C ARG A 15 -17.44 -7.75 -22.62
N CYS A 16 -16.48 -7.34 -23.47
CA CYS A 16 -15.05 -7.57 -23.23
C CYS A 16 -14.49 -6.72 -22.09
N VAL A 17 -15.17 -5.62 -21.76
CA VAL A 17 -14.79 -4.70 -20.68
C VAL A 17 -15.78 -4.72 -19.51
N GLY A 18 -16.65 -5.72 -19.46
CA GLY A 18 -17.57 -5.95 -18.33
C GLY A 18 -18.80 -5.04 -18.28
N ILE A 19 -19.15 -4.37 -19.37
CA ILE A 19 -20.31 -3.45 -19.43
C ILE A 19 -21.45 -4.10 -20.22
N LEU A 20 -22.65 -4.05 -19.66
CA LEU A 20 -23.89 -4.45 -20.33
C LEU A 20 -24.47 -3.30 -21.17
N GLN A 21 -25.25 -3.63 -22.19
CA GLN A 21 -25.81 -2.61 -23.09
C GLN A 21 -26.71 -1.61 -22.34
N SER A 22 -27.50 -2.11 -21.39
CA SER A 22 -28.37 -1.28 -20.54
C SER A 22 -27.59 -0.37 -19.60
N GLU A 23 -26.38 -0.75 -19.21
CA GLU A 23 -25.51 0.07 -18.35
C GLU A 23 -24.82 1.16 -19.17
N ALA A 24 -24.41 0.85 -20.40
CA ALA A 24 -23.72 1.79 -21.28
C ALA A 24 -24.56 3.03 -21.62
N GLU A 25 -25.89 2.92 -21.62
CA GLU A 25 -26.79 4.07 -21.82
C GLU A 25 -26.77 5.06 -20.65
N LEU A 26 -26.20 4.68 -19.50
CA LEU A 26 -26.10 5.47 -18.27
C LEU A 26 -24.67 5.95 -17.99
N ILE A 27 -23.71 5.68 -18.88
CA ILE A 27 -22.31 6.03 -18.69
C ILE A 27 -22.02 7.34 -19.43
N ASP A 28 -21.82 8.41 -18.67
CA ASP A 28 -21.46 9.74 -19.21
C ASP A 28 -19.98 9.81 -19.63
N GLU A 29 -19.09 9.12 -18.90
CA GLU A 29 -17.65 9.07 -19.18
C GLU A 29 -17.13 7.65 -18.92
N TYR A 30 -16.38 7.09 -19.88
CA TYR A 30 -15.83 5.74 -19.81
C TYR A 30 -14.30 5.74 -19.96
N VAL A 31 -13.62 5.18 -18.95
CA VAL A 31 -12.17 4.92 -18.99
C VAL A 31 -11.94 3.41 -19.09
N CYS A 32 -11.20 2.97 -20.11
CA CYS A 32 -10.93 1.54 -20.30
C CYS A 32 -9.96 1.00 -19.24
N PRO A 33 -9.95 -0.32 -18.98
CA PRO A 33 -9.10 -0.91 -17.94
C PRO A 33 -7.61 -0.63 -18.11
N GLN A 34 -7.12 -0.51 -19.36
CA GLN A 34 -5.73 -0.15 -19.63
C GLN A 34 -5.43 1.29 -19.19
N CYS A 35 -6.26 2.25 -19.61
CA CYS A 35 -6.12 3.65 -19.22
C CYS A 35 -6.26 3.84 -17.70
N GLN A 36 -7.19 3.12 -17.06
CA GLN A 36 -7.36 3.14 -15.61
C GLN A 36 -6.09 2.64 -14.90
N SER A 37 -5.55 1.51 -15.35
CA SER A 37 -4.32 0.95 -14.76
C SER A 37 -3.10 1.86 -14.93
N THR A 38 -3.00 2.58 -16.05
CA THR A 38 -1.92 3.56 -16.27
C THR A 38 -2.06 4.77 -15.38
N GLU A 39 -3.29 5.22 -15.09
CA GLU A 39 -3.54 6.30 -14.15
C GLU A 39 -3.18 5.89 -12.72
N ASP A 40 -3.59 4.69 -12.29
CA ASP A 40 -3.23 4.12 -10.98
C ASP A 40 -1.71 3.89 -10.83
N ALA A 41 -1.00 3.66 -11.93
CA ALA A 41 0.46 3.56 -11.95
C ALA A 41 1.13 4.94 -11.95
N MET A 42 0.51 5.96 -12.53
CA MET A 42 1.00 7.34 -12.44
C MET A 42 0.79 7.92 -11.04
N THR A 43 -0.33 7.63 -10.38
CA THR A 43 -0.61 8.15 -9.02
C THR A 43 0.39 7.71 -7.96
N VAL A 44 1.12 6.59 -8.18
CA VAL A 44 2.19 6.18 -7.26
C VAL A 44 3.54 6.87 -7.49
N LEU A 45 3.70 7.52 -8.64
CA LEU A 45 4.92 8.23 -9.04
C LEU A 45 4.81 9.74 -8.87
N THR A 46 3.59 10.27 -8.74
CA THR A 46 3.33 11.69 -8.49
C THR A 46 3.58 12.07 -7.03
N PRO A 47 3.89 13.36 -6.75
CA PRO A 47 4.01 13.87 -5.39
C PRO A 47 2.72 13.68 -4.59
N LEU A 48 2.85 13.33 -3.30
CA LEU A 48 1.73 13.18 -2.38
C LEU A 48 1.05 14.52 -2.11
N THR A 49 -0.28 14.53 -2.19
CA THR A 49 -1.14 15.64 -1.81
C THR A 49 -1.54 15.56 -0.34
N GLU A 50 -2.13 16.62 0.21
CA GLU A 50 -2.66 16.61 1.59
C GLU A 50 -3.73 15.51 1.80
N LYS A 51 -4.57 15.24 0.79
CA LYS A 51 -5.54 14.13 0.82
C LYS A 51 -4.84 12.78 0.95
N ASP A 52 -3.71 12.62 0.26
CA ASP A 52 -2.93 11.38 0.32
C ASP A 52 -2.34 11.20 1.72
N TYR A 53 -1.79 12.25 2.33
CA TYR A 53 -1.29 12.20 3.71
C TYR A 53 -2.37 11.84 4.72
N GLU A 54 -3.60 12.32 4.57
CA GLU A 54 -4.73 11.87 5.39
C GLU A 54 -5.03 10.39 5.20
N GLY A 55 -4.98 9.91 3.96
CA GLY A 55 -5.13 8.49 3.65
C GLY A 55 -4.02 7.64 4.27
N LEU A 56 -2.75 8.06 4.19
CA LEU A 56 -1.62 7.37 4.81
C LEU A 56 -1.78 7.27 6.32
N LYS A 57 -2.22 8.35 6.99
CA LYS A 57 -2.56 8.34 8.43
C LYS A 57 -3.64 7.32 8.75
N ARG A 58 -4.70 7.20 7.93
CA ARG A 58 -5.76 6.20 8.13
C ARG A 58 -5.26 4.76 7.97
N VAL A 59 -4.38 4.53 6.98
CA VAL A 59 -3.74 3.22 6.77
C VAL A 59 -2.86 2.86 7.96
N LEU A 60 -1.97 3.76 8.40
CA LEU A 60 -1.10 3.53 9.57
C LEU A 60 -1.89 3.22 10.83
N ARG A 61 -2.91 4.02 11.16
CA ARG A 61 -3.76 3.75 12.33
C ARG A 61 -4.44 2.39 12.28
N SER A 62 -4.88 1.97 11.08
CA SER A 62 -5.48 0.64 10.91
C SER A 62 -4.47 -0.48 11.15
N LEU A 63 -3.22 -0.28 10.74
CA LEU A 63 -2.13 -1.24 10.96
C LEU A 63 -1.74 -1.29 12.45
N GLN A 64 -1.52 -0.14 13.09
CA GLN A 64 -1.19 -0.06 14.51
C GLN A 64 -2.26 -0.71 15.40
N ALA A 65 -3.54 -0.59 15.03
CA ALA A 65 -4.65 -1.23 15.75
C ALA A 65 -4.83 -2.73 15.44
N HIS A 66 -4.09 -3.28 14.47
CA HIS A 66 -4.24 -4.68 14.08
C HIS A 66 -3.60 -5.60 15.14
N LYS A 67 -4.27 -6.70 15.49
CA LYS A 67 -3.81 -7.64 16.54
C LYS A 67 -2.42 -8.26 16.33
N MET A 68 -1.92 -8.25 15.09
CA MET A 68 -0.60 -8.78 14.72
C MET A 68 0.47 -7.68 14.61
N ALA A 69 0.16 -6.43 14.97
CA ALA A 69 1.09 -5.32 14.83
C ALA A 69 2.08 -5.18 16.00
N TRP A 70 1.84 -5.87 17.12
CA TRP A 70 2.60 -5.73 18.36
C TRP A 70 4.14 -5.77 18.21
N PRO A 71 4.77 -6.56 17.31
CA PRO A 71 6.23 -6.54 17.18
C PRO A 71 6.77 -5.35 16.40
N PHE A 72 5.89 -4.63 15.69
CA PHE A 72 6.25 -3.61 14.71
C PHE A 72 5.82 -2.20 15.16
N LEU A 73 5.23 -2.07 16.35
CA LEU A 73 4.71 -0.78 16.83
C LEU A 73 5.83 0.22 17.10
N GLU A 74 6.96 -0.26 17.63
CA GLU A 74 8.09 0.54 18.07
C GLU A 74 9.40 -0.05 17.52
N PRO A 75 10.51 0.72 17.51
CA PRO A 75 11.83 0.19 17.16
C PRO A 75 12.20 -1.03 18.02
N VAL A 76 12.88 -2.00 17.43
CA VAL A 76 13.32 -3.22 18.13
C VAL A 76 14.28 -2.84 19.27
N ASP A 77 13.98 -3.28 20.50
CA ASP A 77 14.85 -3.03 21.65
C ASP A 77 16.11 -3.92 21.59
N PRO A 78 17.33 -3.34 21.60
CA PRO A 78 18.57 -4.11 21.69
C PRO A 78 18.67 -5.04 22.90
N ASN A 79 17.90 -4.82 23.97
CA ASN A 79 17.88 -5.73 25.11
C ASN A 79 17.13 -7.04 24.79
N ASP A 80 16.10 -6.98 23.95
CA ASP A 80 15.33 -8.14 23.50
C ASP A 80 16.02 -8.87 22.34
N ALA A 81 16.74 -8.12 21.50
CA ALA A 81 17.46 -8.64 20.33
C ALA A 81 18.85 -7.97 20.17
N PRO A 82 19.88 -8.44 20.93
CA PRO A 82 21.17 -7.76 21.02
C PRO A 82 21.98 -7.64 19.71
N ASP A 83 21.81 -8.57 18.78
CA ASP A 83 22.49 -8.60 17.48
C ASP A 83 21.67 -8.00 16.34
N TYR A 84 20.43 -7.54 16.61
CA TYR A 84 19.49 -7.08 15.58
C TYR A 84 20.09 -5.99 14.68
N TYR A 85 20.62 -4.91 15.26
CA TYR A 85 21.22 -3.80 14.50
C TYR A 85 22.58 -4.15 13.88
N GLY A 86 23.19 -5.28 14.30
CA GLY A 86 24.34 -5.87 13.63
C GLY A 86 23.93 -6.60 12.34
N VAL A 87 22.73 -7.19 12.32
CA VAL A 87 22.20 -8.00 11.22
C VAL A 87 21.38 -7.15 10.24
N ILE A 88 20.41 -6.38 10.74
CA ILE A 88 19.50 -5.51 9.98
C ILE A 88 20.12 -4.13 9.76
N LYS A 89 20.26 -3.75 8.49
CA LYS A 89 20.94 -2.50 8.10
C LYS A 89 20.03 -1.30 7.96
N GLU A 90 18.76 -1.53 7.67
CA GLU A 90 17.75 -0.49 7.48
C GLU A 90 16.55 -0.79 8.38
N PRO A 91 16.67 -0.62 9.71
CA PRO A 91 15.57 -0.86 10.64
C PRO A 91 14.40 0.08 10.34
N MET A 92 13.18 -0.42 10.52
CA MET A 92 11.94 0.31 10.33
C MET A 92 10.85 -0.25 11.24
N ASP A 93 9.93 0.61 11.64
CA ASP A 93 8.81 0.33 12.54
C ASP A 93 7.67 1.34 12.30
N LEU A 94 6.49 1.05 12.85
CA LEU A 94 5.28 1.84 12.61
C LEU A 94 5.31 3.22 13.28
N ALA A 95 5.97 3.37 14.44
CA ALA A 95 6.14 4.68 15.09
C ALA A 95 7.05 5.60 14.28
N THR A 96 8.17 5.08 13.78
CA THR A 96 9.07 5.81 12.85
C THR A 96 8.31 6.21 11.58
N MET A 97 7.51 5.32 11.00
CA MET A 97 6.69 5.65 9.84
C MET A 97 5.64 6.73 10.15
N GLU A 98 5.01 6.69 11.32
CA GLU A 98 4.07 7.71 11.77
C GLU A 98 4.73 9.09 11.86
N GLU A 99 5.91 9.19 12.47
CA GLU A 99 6.69 10.43 12.53
C GLU A 99 7.01 10.95 11.11
N ARG A 100 7.45 10.07 10.20
CA ARG A 100 7.73 10.42 8.80
C ARG A 100 6.50 10.96 8.07
N VAL A 101 5.32 10.36 8.26
CA VAL A 101 4.05 10.87 7.71
C VAL A 101 3.70 12.25 8.29
N GLN A 102 3.87 12.43 9.60
CA GLN A 102 3.61 13.72 10.27
C GLN A 102 4.53 14.83 9.75
N ARG A 103 5.81 14.52 9.50
CA ARG A 103 6.82 15.46 9.03
C ARG A 103 6.86 15.68 7.51
N ARG A 104 5.91 15.10 6.76
CA ARG A 104 5.88 15.19 5.28
C ARG A 104 7.16 14.64 4.63
N TYR A 105 7.74 13.59 5.21
CA TYR A 105 8.99 12.99 4.74
C TYR A 105 8.82 12.26 3.39
N TYR A 106 7.67 11.59 3.20
CA TYR A 106 7.39 10.84 1.98
C TYR A 106 6.94 11.81 0.88
N GLU A 107 7.72 11.97 -0.18
CA GLU A 107 7.29 12.72 -1.34
C GLU A 107 6.37 11.89 -2.24
N LYS A 108 6.55 10.57 -2.25
CA LYS A 108 5.78 9.65 -3.11
C LYS A 108 5.22 8.46 -2.33
N LEU A 109 4.11 7.91 -2.81
CA LEU A 109 3.51 6.71 -2.21
C LEU A 109 4.48 5.51 -2.20
N THR A 110 5.32 5.41 -3.24
CA THR A 110 6.34 4.35 -3.35
C THR A 110 7.34 4.35 -2.19
N GLU A 111 7.67 5.50 -1.62
CA GLU A 111 8.60 5.61 -0.48
C GLU A 111 7.94 5.11 0.81
N PHE A 112 6.68 5.47 1.04
CA PHE A 112 5.89 4.94 2.15
C PHE A 112 5.75 3.41 2.05
N VAL A 113 5.46 2.89 0.85
CA VAL A 113 5.36 1.45 0.61
C VAL A 113 6.70 0.76 0.86
N ALA A 114 7.81 1.36 0.42
CA ALA A 114 9.15 0.80 0.63
C ALA A 114 9.48 0.63 2.11
N ASP A 115 9.20 1.63 2.95
CA ASP A 115 9.43 1.53 4.40
C ASP A 115 8.49 0.51 5.06
N MET A 116 7.22 0.44 4.65
CA MET A 116 6.31 -0.61 5.15
C MET A 116 6.81 -2.01 4.81
N THR A 117 7.29 -2.22 3.59
CA THR A 117 7.87 -3.50 3.16
C THR A 117 9.14 -3.84 3.95
N LYS A 118 9.99 -2.87 4.28
CA LYS A 118 11.16 -3.09 5.14
C LYS A 118 10.79 -3.68 6.50
N ILE A 119 9.69 -3.26 7.11
CA ILE A 119 9.23 -3.83 8.39
C ILE A 119 9.06 -5.36 8.26
N PHE A 120 8.36 -5.80 7.21
CA PHE A 120 8.07 -7.22 6.99
C PHE A 120 9.30 -8.01 6.55
N ASP A 121 10.09 -7.46 5.62
CA ASP A 121 11.28 -8.13 5.11
C ASP A 121 12.37 -8.26 6.18
N ASN A 122 12.61 -7.22 6.98
CA ASN A 122 13.53 -7.29 8.10
C ASN A 122 13.07 -8.34 9.12
N CYS A 123 11.76 -8.40 9.41
CA CYS A 123 11.21 -9.42 10.29
C CYS A 123 11.46 -10.84 9.76
N ARG A 124 11.16 -11.09 8.48
CA ARG A 124 11.37 -12.40 7.83
C ARG A 124 12.83 -12.79 7.72
N TYR A 125 13.71 -11.81 7.53
CA TYR A 125 15.15 -12.04 7.41
C TYR A 125 15.78 -12.38 8.77
N TYR A 126 15.39 -11.67 9.82
CA TYR A 126 15.95 -11.85 11.15
C TYR A 126 15.37 -13.07 11.87
N ASN A 127 14.07 -13.33 11.70
CA ASN A 127 13.36 -14.35 12.47
C ASN A 127 13.14 -15.65 11.68
N PRO A 128 13.20 -16.83 12.33
CA PRO A 128 12.81 -18.09 11.72
C PRO A 128 11.35 -18.10 11.20
N SER A 129 11.09 -18.84 10.13
CA SER A 129 9.76 -18.90 9.49
C SER A 129 8.63 -19.47 10.37
N ASP A 130 8.98 -20.27 11.37
CA ASP A 130 8.06 -20.86 12.35
C ASP A 130 7.88 -19.97 13.60
N SER A 131 8.58 -18.83 13.68
CA SER A 131 8.45 -17.89 14.79
C SER A 131 7.12 -17.11 14.75
N PRO A 132 6.58 -16.71 15.92
CA PRO A 132 5.39 -15.86 15.96
C PRO A 132 5.59 -14.50 15.28
N PHE A 133 6.83 -13.96 15.29
CA PHE A 133 7.19 -12.71 14.63
C PHE A 133 7.03 -12.79 13.11
N TYR A 134 7.54 -13.87 12.51
CA TYR A 134 7.42 -14.12 11.08
C TYR A 134 5.94 -14.21 10.68
N GLN A 135 5.14 -14.97 11.45
CA GLN A 135 3.70 -15.09 11.20
C GLN A 135 2.97 -13.74 11.34
N CYS A 136 3.39 -12.88 12.27
CA CYS A 136 2.84 -11.52 12.38
C CYS A 136 3.12 -10.70 11.11
N ALA A 137 4.34 -10.80 10.54
CA ALA A 137 4.69 -10.10 9.31
C ALA A 137 3.83 -10.55 8.13
N GLU A 138 3.66 -11.86 7.91
CA GLU A 138 2.82 -12.40 6.83
C GLU A 138 1.38 -11.89 6.90
N VAL A 139 0.77 -11.94 8.10
CA VAL A 139 -0.61 -11.53 8.29
C VAL A 139 -0.77 -10.02 8.14
N LEU A 140 0.15 -9.23 8.71
CA LEU A 140 0.06 -7.78 8.67
C LEU A 140 0.37 -7.22 7.26
N GLU A 141 1.30 -7.83 6.52
CA GLU A 141 1.58 -7.49 5.12
C GLU A 141 0.36 -7.73 4.23
N SER A 142 -0.30 -8.89 4.38
CA SER A 142 -1.55 -9.17 3.65
C SER A 142 -2.65 -8.15 3.95
N PHE A 143 -2.78 -7.75 5.21
CA PHE A 143 -3.72 -6.70 5.62
C PHE A 143 -3.33 -5.33 5.04
N PHE A 144 -2.04 -4.99 5.03
CA PHE A 144 -1.53 -3.77 4.40
C PHE A 144 -1.85 -3.71 2.91
N VAL A 145 -1.60 -4.79 2.16
CA VAL A 145 -1.91 -4.88 0.73
C VAL A 145 -3.41 -4.65 0.46
N GLN A 146 -4.28 -5.17 1.31
CA GLN A 146 -5.73 -4.91 1.21
C GLN A 146 -6.07 -3.43 1.45
N LYS A 147 -5.46 -2.79 2.45
CA LYS A 147 -5.64 -1.35 2.71
C LYS A 147 -5.10 -0.48 1.59
N LEU A 148 -3.98 -0.87 0.97
CA LEU A 148 -3.38 -0.11 -0.12
C LEU A 148 -4.22 -0.16 -1.40
N LYS A 149 -4.92 -1.27 -1.67
CA LYS A 149 -5.90 -1.34 -2.77
C LYS A 149 -7.06 -0.36 -2.56
N GLY A 150 -7.60 -0.29 -1.33
CA GLY A 150 -8.64 0.66 -0.98
C GLY A 150 -8.16 2.12 -0.88
N PHE A 151 -6.85 2.36 -0.78
CA PHE A 151 -6.27 3.70 -0.83
C PHE A 151 -6.23 4.26 -2.25
N LYS A 152 -6.11 3.39 -3.27
CA LYS A 152 -6.07 3.77 -4.69
C LYS A 152 -7.44 3.76 -5.38
N ALA A 153 -8.47 3.23 -4.71
CA ALA A 153 -9.85 3.23 -5.18
C ALA A 153 -10.56 4.54 -4.84
#